data_AF-A0A2V6KZV6-F1
#
_entry.id   AF-A0A2V6KZV6-F1
#
_cell.length_a   1.000
_cell.length_b   1.000
_cell.length_c   1.000
_cell.angle_alpha   90.00
_cell.angle_beta   90.00
_cell.angle_gamma   90.00
#
_symmetry.space_group_name_H-M   'P 1'
#
loop_
_entity.id
_entity.type
_entity.pdbx_description
1 polymer ?
#
loop_
_entity_poly.entity_id
_entity_poly.type
_entity_poly.pdbx_seq_one_letter_code
_entity_poly.pdbx_strand_id
1 'polypeptide(L)'
;MLGRKSGAGFYKYEGKAQTPNDSLTQWRRALHGEPEGAEGPNIPPDRHRDPRLRLNEEALAHRLVFLMVNEAARCVEEKVVDSPEDADYGMILGTGFAPFRGGPLRFAEHFGLSKTVDELERLAQSEARTSFLSFRAKSRNLSILFRKLEMSRLRPT
;
A
#
# COMPACT_ATOMS: atom_id res chain seq x y z
N MET A 1 3.30 -2.36 23.02
CA MET A 1 2.53 -1.44 22.15
C MET A 1 1.54 -2.26 21.33
N LEU A 2 0.30 -2.43 21.78
CA LEU A 2 -0.73 -3.21 21.07
C LEU A 2 -1.86 -2.32 20.51
N GLY A 3 -1.64 -1.01 20.46
CA GLY A 3 -2.63 -0.05 20.01
C GLY A 3 -3.57 0.39 21.12
N ARG A 4 -4.74 0.89 20.72
CA ARG A 4 -5.73 1.53 21.60
C ARG A 4 -6.17 0.66 22.76
N LYS A 5 -6.29 -0.66 22.57
CA LYS A 5 -6.70 -1.60 23.65
C LYS A 5 -5.76 -1.60 24.85
N SER A 6 -4.48 -1.29 24.62
CA SER A 6 -3.44 -1.27 25.65
C SER A 6 -3.05 0.14 26.08
N GLY A 7 -3.81 1.17 25.66
CA GLY A 7 -3.48 2.58 25.91
C GLY A 7 -2.33 3.15 25.07
N ALA A 8 -1.56 2.31 24.35
CA ALA A 8 -0.45 2.77 23.52
C ALA A 8 -0.14 1.86 22.31
N GLY A 9 0.11 2.48 21.15
CA GLY A 9 0.61 1.90 19.91
C GLY A 9 1.44 2.93 19.15
N PHE A 10 1.16 3.12 17.85
CA PHE A 10 1.72 4.25 17.10
C PHE A 10 1.35 5.62 17.71
N TYR A 11 0.18 5.68 18.37
CA TYR A 11 -0.27 6.82 19.16
C TYR A 11 -0.44 6.41 20.62
N LYS A 12 -0.44 7.40 21.53
CA LYS A 12 -0.85 7.24 22.92
C LYS A 12 -2.34 7.58 23.03
N TYR A 13 -3.06 6.81 23.84
CA TYR A 13 -4.51 6.93 24.00
C TYR A 13 -4.84 7.15 25.47
N GLU A 14 -5.43 8.31 25.80
CA GLU A 14 -5.87 8.66 27.14
C GLU A 14 -7.37 9.01 27.09
N GLY A 15 -8.22 8.06 27.47
CA GLY A 15 -9.67 8.18 27.27
C GLY A 15 -10.03 8.28 25.77
N LYS A 16 -10.56 9.44 25.36
CA LYS A 16 -10.85 9.77 23.95
C LYS A 16 -9.74 10.56 23.26
N ALA A 17 -8.74 11.04 24.00
CA ALA A 17 -7.63 11.80 23.44
C ALA A 17 -6.62 10.87 22.76
N GLN A 18 -6.12 11.29 21.59
CA GLN A 18 -5.07 10.64 20.83
C GLN A 18 -3.91 11.62 20.66
N THR A 19 -2.72 11.24 21.13
CA THR A 19 -1.51 12.06 21.00
C THR A 19 -0.37 11.25 20.36
N PRO A 20 0.63 11.91 19.75
CA PRO A 20 1.85 11.25 19.30
C PRO A 20 2.49 10.45 20.43
N ASN A 21 3.03 9.27 20.12
CA ASN A 21 3.67 8.43 21.12
C ASN A 21 5.19 8.67 21.16
N ASP A 22 5.65 9.52 22.08
CA ASP A 22 7.05 9.87 22.24
C ASP A 22 7.94 8.66 22.56
N SER A 23 7.39 7.56 23.08
CA SER A 23 8.16 6.33 23.31
C SER A 23 8.65 5.69 22.00
N LEU A 24 8.02 5.98 20.85
CA LEU A 24 8.50 5.50 19.53
C LEU A 24 9.86 6.06 19.15
N THR A 25 10.24 7.20 19.70
CA THR A 25 11.56 7.81 19.50
C THR A 25 12.68 6.83 19.83
N GLN A 26 12.56 6.11 20.95
CA GLN A 26 13.57 5.17 21.41
C GLN A 26 13.64 3.93 20.51
N TRP A 27 12.50 3.47 19.98
CA TRP A 27 12.43 2.30 19.09
C TRP A 27 13.01 2.60 17.71
N ARG A 28 12.74 3.80 17.19
CA ARG A 28 13.32 4.28 15.93
C ARG A 28 14.84 4.43 16.04
N ARG A 29 15.37 4.83 17.21
CA ARG A 29 16.82 4.88 17.47
C ARG A 29 17.51 3.53 17.25
N ALA A 30 16.91 2.48 17.82
CA ALA A 30 17.50 1.16 17.81
C ALA A 30 17.55 0.52 16.40
N LEU A 31 16.61 0.88 15.51
CA LEU A 31 16.53 0.33 14.15
C LEU A 31 17.34 1.13 13.10
N HIS A 32 17.60 2.42 13.35
CA HIS A 32 18.16 3.34 12.35
C HIS A 32 19.35 4.19 12.84
N GLY A 33 19.85 4.00 14.08
CA GLY A 33 20.82 4.91 14.72
C GLY A 33 20.12 6.14 15.34
N GLU A 34 20.89 7.14 15.84
CA GLU A 34 20.33 8.39 16.40
C GLU A 34 19.17 8.92 15.53
N PRO A 35 17.99 9.19 16.11
CA PRO A 35 16.77 9.29 15.34
C PRO A 35 16.66 10.69 14.75
N GLU A 36 16.68 10.80 13.43
CA GLU A 36 16.13 12.00 12.81
C GLU A 36 14.62 12.03 13.06
N GLY A 37 14.17 13.08 13.79
CA GLY A 37 12.77 13.46 14.06
C GLY A 37 12.07 12.80 15.24
N ALA A 38 12.84 12.43 16.26
CA ALA A 38 12.34 12.04 17.57
C ALA A 38 11.51 13.10 18.29
N GLU A 39 11.88 14.36 18.08
CA GLU A 39 11.18 15.50 18.63
C GLU A 39 11.03 16.49 17.48
N GLY A 40 9.81 16.67 16.99
CA GLY A 40 9.53 17.69 15.99
C GLY A 40 8.42 17.33 15.00
N PRO A 41 7.81 18.35 14.37
CA PRO A 41 6.79 18.19 13.36
C PRO A 41 7.34 17.42 12.16
N ASN A 42 6.42 16.82 11.39
CA ASN A 42 6.64 16.19 10.09
C ASN A 42 8.02 16.48 9.47
N ILE A 43 8.96 15.52 9.50
CA ILE A 43 10.28 15.72 8.91
C ILE A 43 10.08 15.87 7.41
N PRO A 44 10.51 17.00 6.80
CA PRO A 44 10.47 17.14 5.35
C PRO A 44 11.21 15.99 4.67
N PRO A 45 10.67 15.41 3.57
CA PRO A 45 11.25 14.24 2.92
C PRO A 45 12.75 14.37 2.59
N ASP A 46 13.21 15.56 2.19
CA ASP A 46 14.59 15.88 1.86
C ASP A 46 15.57 15.73 3.03
N ARG A 47 15.07 15.77 4.27
CA ARG A 47 15.87 15.73 5.49
C ARG A 47 16.06 14.33 6.06
N HIS A 48 15.47 13.30 5.48
CA HIS A 48 15.72 11.92 5.93
C HIS A 48 17.11 11.44 5.52
N ARG A 49 17.85 10.80 6.43
CA ARG A 49 19.14 10.16 6.13
C ARG A 49 19.02 8.96 5.20
N ASP A 50 17.98 8.13 5.37
CA ASP A 50 17.70 7.02 4.46
C ASP A 50 17.05 7.55 3.18
N PRO A 51 17.69 7.41 2.00
CA PRO A 51 17.11 7.83 0.73
C PRO A 51 15.74 7.22 0.45
N ARG A 52 15.43 6.04 1.02
CA ARG A 52 14.13 5.37 0.86
C ARG A 52 12.97 6.08 1.54
N LEU A 53 13.26 6.94 2.53
CA LEU A 53 12.29 7.72 3.26
C LEU A 53 12.12 9.13 2.66
N ARG A 54 12.95 9.51 1.68
CA ARG A 54 12.85 10.77 0.93
C ARG A 54 11.78 10.73 -0.16
N LEU A 55 10.59 10.22 0.18
CA LEU A 55 9.47 10.13 -0.75
C LEU A 55 8.61 11.39 -0.62
N ASN A 56 8.24 11.98 -1.75
CA ASN A 56 7.15 12.95 -1.74
C ASN A 56 5.81 12.24 -1.46
N GLU A 57 4.78 13.02 -1.14
CA GLU A 57 3.47 12.49 -0.76
C GLU A 57 2.85 11.59 -1.85
N GLU A 58 3.02 11.96 -3.11
CA GLU A 58 2.51 11.19 -4.25
C GLU A 58 3.22 9.84 -4.38
N ALA A 59 4.55 9.81 -4.32
CA ALA A 59 5.32 8.57 -4.38
C ALA A 59 5.02 7.65 -3.19
N LEU A 60 4.80 8.22 -2.01
CA LEU A 60 4.36 7.46 -0.83
C LEU A 60 2.95 6.88 -1.05
N ALA A 61 2.00 7.69 -1.54
CA ALA A 61 0.65 7.24 -1.83
C ALA A 61 0.62 6.15 -2.90
N HIS A 62 1.33 6.32 -4.01
CA HIS A 62 1.46 5.33 -5.07
C HIS A 62 2.01 4.01 -4.55
N ARG A 63 3.07 4.05 -3.74
CA ARG A 63 3.67 2.84 -3.17
C ARG A 63 2.68 2.03 -2.33
N LEU A 64 1.85 2.70 -1.52
CA LEU A 64 0.84 2.06 -0.69
C LEU A 64 -0.34 1.54 -1.53
N VAL A 65 -0.83 2.35 -2.47
CA VAL A 65 -1.99 2.01 -3.30
C VAL A 65 -1.68 0.88 -4.28
N PHE A 66 -0.57 0.95 -5.02
CA PHE A 66 -0.21 -0.08 -5.99
C PHE A 66 0.08 -1.42 -5.33
N LEU A 67 0.57 -1.44 -4.09
CA LEU A 67 0.69 -2.69 -3.34
C LEU A 67 -0.68 -3.34 -3.08
N MET A 68 -1.68 -2.54 -2.68
CA MET A 68 -3.06 -3.03 -2.50
C MET A 68 -3.66 -3.51 -3.83
N VAL A 69 -3.43 -2.78 -4.94
CA VAL A 69 -3.85 -3.18 -6.28
C VAL A 69 -3.28 -4.54 -6.67
N ASN A 70 -1.97 -4.74 -6.47
CA ASN A 70 -1.30 -5.98 -6.80
C ASN A 70 -1.87 -7.17 -6.01
N GLU A 71 -2.08 -7.00 -4.71
CA GLU A 71 -2.66 -8.07 -3.87
C GLU A 71 -4.15 -8.33 -4.21
N ALA A 72 -4.95 -7.30 -4.46
CA ALA A 72 -6.33 -7.47 -4.91
C ALA A 72 -6.40 -8.26 -6.23
N ALA A 73 -5.51 -7.96 -7.19
CA ALA A 73 -5.47 -8.65 -8.47
C ALA A 73 -5.15 -10.13 -8.26
N ARG A 74 -4.18 -10.44 -7.40
CA ARG A 74 -3.81 -11.81 -7.09
C ARG A 74 -4.88 -12.60 -6.36
N CYS A 75 -5.61 -11.98 -5.44
CA CYS A 75 -6.75 -12.64 -4.80
C CYS A 75 -7.77 -13.13 -5.83
N VAL A 76 -7.97 -12.37 -6.92
CA VAL A 76 -8.81 -12.80 -8.04
C VAL A 76 -8.12 -13.90 -8.88
N GLU A 77 -6.83 -13.76 -9.19
CA GLU A 77 -6.06 -14.78 -9.94
C GLU A 77 -6.06 -16.14 -9.23
N GLU A 78 -5.85 -16.13 -7.92
CA GLU A 78 -5.77 -17.30 -7.05
C GLU A 78 -7.16 -17.82 -6.64
N LYS A 79 -8.23 -17.17 -7.11
CA LYS A 79 -9.63 -17.50 -6.80
C LYS A 79 -9.94 -17.51 -5.30
N VAL A 80 -9.27 -16.63 -4.56
CA VAL A 80 -9.65 -16.31 -3.16
C VAL A 80 -10.95 -15.50 -3.15
N VAL A 81 -11.17 -14.71 -4.20
CA VAL A 81 -12.41 -13.97 -4.46
C VAL A 81 -12.92 -14.32 -5.86
N ASP A 82 -14.24 -14.50 -6.00
CA ASP A 82 -14.87 -14.98 -7.23
C ASP A 82 -14.83 -13.96 -8.37
N SER A 83 -14.93 -12.66 -8.05
CA SER A 83 -14.96 -11.58 -9.04
C SER A 83 -14.11 -10.36 -8.64
N PRO A 84 -13.61 -9.57 -9.61
CA PRO A 84 -12.97 -8.27 -9.35
C PRO A 84 -13.87 -7.29 -8.59
N GLU A 85 -15.17 -7.31 -8.89
CA GLU A 85 -16.15 -6.42 -8.28
C GLU A 85 -16.26 -6.71 -6.79
N ASP A 86 -16.31 -8.00 -6.40
CA ASP A 86 -16.36 -8.39 -4.99
C ASP A 86 -15.08 -8.00 -4.24
N ALA A 87 -13.92 -8.10 -4.91
CA ALA A 87 -12.65 -7.66 -4.33
C ALA A 87 -12.65 -6.14 -4.11
N ASP A 88 -13.14 -5.36 -5.08
CA ASP A 88 -13.27 -3.91 -4.97
C ASP A 88 -14.25 -3.49 -3.88
N TYR A 89 -15.44 -4.10 -3.83
CA TYR A 89 -16.43 -3.86 -2.78
C TYR A 89 -15.90 -4.21 -1.39
N GLY A 90 -15.23 -5.36 -1.26
CA GLY A 90 -14.63 -5.79 0.00
C GLY A 90 -13.58 -4.80 0.51
N MET A 91 -12.76 -4.24 -0.39
CA MET A 91 -11.75 -3.24 -0.03
C MET A 91 -12.38 -1.89 0.34
N ILE A 92 -13.45 -1.47 -0.33
CA ILE A 92 -14.18 -0.25 0.04
C ILE A 92 -14.80 -0.39 1.43
N LEU A 93 -15.58 -1.45 1.66
CA LEU A 93 -16.35 -1.62 2.90
C LEU A 93 -15.50 -2.11 4.07
N GLY A 94 -14.48 -2.92 3.81
CA GLY A 94 -13.64 -3.53 4.84
C GLY A 94 -12.49 -2.64 5.28
N THR A 95 -11.68 -2.16 4.34
CA THR A 95 -10.46 -1.38 4.65
C THR A 95 -10.65 0.13 4.51
N GLY A 96 -11.79 0.58 3.99
CA GLY A 96 -12.07 1.99 3.74
C GLY A 96 -11.38 2.53 2.49
N PHE A 97 -11.12 1.69 1.47
CA PHE A 97 -10.57 2.18 0.20
C PHE A 97 -11.52 3.24 -0.41
N ALA A 98 -10.96 4.27 -1.04
CA ALA A 98 -11.68 5.45 -1.53
C ALA A 98 -12.89 5.07 -2.43
N PRO A 99 -14.14 5.24 -1.96
CA PRO A 99 -15.33 4.77 -2.70
C PRO A 99 -15.48 5.44 -4.07
N PHE A 100 -15.12 6.73 -4.15
CA PHE A 100 -15.18 7.51 -5.39
C PHE A 100 -14.15 7.06 -6.46
N ARG A 101 -13.22 6.17 -6.11
CA ARG A 101 -12.28 5.52 -7.05
C ARG A 101 -12.74 4.11 -7.47
N GLY A 102 -13.83 3.60 -6.88
CA GLY A 102 -14.44 2.32 -7.25
C GLY A 102 -13.70 1.08 -6.76
N GLY A 103 -12.71 1.21 -5.86
CA GLY A 103 -11.89 0.10 -5.38
C GLY A 103 -10.51 0.04 -6.07
N PRO A 104 -9.58 -0.79 -5.56
CA PRO A 104 -8.23 -0.88 -6.10
C PRO A 104 -8.15 -1.34 -7.58
N LEU A 105 -8.95 -2.31 -8.01
CA LEU A 105 -8.91 -2.82 -9.38
C LEU A 105 -9.53 -1.82 -10.35
N ARG A 106 -10.67 -1.21 -9.99
CA ARG A 106 -11.24 -0.10 -10.75
C ARG A 106 -10.33 1.12 -10.82
N PHE A 107 -9.60 1.42 -9.74
CA PHE A 107 -8.57 2.45 -9.74
C PHE A 107 -7.46 2.14 -10.76
N ALA A 108 -6.98 0.90 -10.81
CA ALA A 108 -5.93 0.48 -11.75
C ALA A 108 -6.38 0.61 -13.22
N GLU A 109 -7.63 0.27 -13.52
CA GLU A 109 -8.23 0.48 -14.84
C GLU A 109 -8.24 1.96 -15.22
N HIS A 110 -8.72 2.82 -14.31
CA HIS A 110 -8.78 4.27 -14.55
C HIS A 110 -7.39 4.90 -14.69
N PHE A 111 -6.41 4.43 -13.92
CA PHE A 111 -5.02 4.84 -14.03
C PHE A 111 -4.38 4.38 -15.36
N GLY A 112 -4.83 3.22 -15.85
CA GLY A 112 -4.35 2.54 -17.04
C GLY A 112 -3.56 1.30 -16.66
N LEU A 113 -3.96 0.15 -17.20
CA LEU A 113 -3.41 -1.16 -16.84
C LEU A 113 -1.92 -1.28 -17.19
N SER A 114 -1.51 -0.82 -18.37
CA SER A 114 -0.10 -0.81 -18.75
C SER A 114 0.74 0.05 -17.80
N LYS A 115 0.27 1.27 -17.49
CA LYS A 115 0.94 2.17 -16.55
C LYS A 115 1.02 1.57 -15.14
N THR A 116 -0.01 0.85 -14.72
CA THR A 116 -0.05 0.13 -13.44
C THR A 116 1.05 -0.93 -13.38
N VAL A 117 1.22 -1.72 -14.45
CA VAL A 117 2.29 -2.72 -14.53
C VAL A 117 3.67 -2.04 -14.50
N ASP A 118 3.87 -0.99 -15.30
CA ASP A 118 5.13 -0.24 -15.35
C ASP A 118 5.51 0.31 -13.96
N GLU A 119 4.54 0.86 -13.23
CA GLU A 119 4.75 1.40 -11.89
C GLU A 119 5.06 0.30 -10.85
N LEU A 120 4.38 -0.84 -10.94
CA LEU A 120 4.67 -2.01 -10.09
C LEU A 120 6.06 -2.57 -10.35
N GLU A 121 6.49 -2.65 -11.61
CA GLU A 121 7.84 -3.09 -11.98
C GLU A 121 8.89 -2.10 -11.46
N ARG A 122 8.65 -0.78 -11.61
CA ARG A 122 9.53 0.27 -11.08
C ARG A 122 9.67 0.16 -9.56
N LEU A 123 8.56 -0.04 -8.83
CA LEU A 123 8.57 -0.22 -7.39
C LEU A 123 9.33 -1.49 -6.98
N ALA A 124 9.13 -2.61 -7.70
CA ALA A 124 9.84 -3.85 -7.43
C ALA A 124 11.36 -3.74 -7.62
N GLN A 125 11.81 -2.98 -8.63
CA GLN A 125 13.24 -2.74 -8.86
C GLN A 125 13.87 -1.83 -7.79
N SER A 126 13.11 -0.87 -7.25
CA SER A 126 13.60 0.05 -6.22
C SER A 126 13.82 -0.61 -4.85
N GLU A 127 13.21 -1.77 -4.59
CA GLU A 127 13.23 -2.47 -3.31
C GLU A 127 14.03 -3.78 -3.37
N ALA A 128 15.37 -3.69 -3.39
CA ALA A 128 16.26 -4.86 -3.44
C ALA A 128 16.18 -5.84 -2.24
N ARG A 129 15.28 -5.64 -1.26
CA ARG A 129 15.12 -6.51 -0.07
C ARG A 129 13.70 -7.02 0.18
N THR A 130 12.73 -6.67 -0.65
CA THR A 130 11.37 -7.22 -0.51
C THR A 130 11.26 -8.43 -1.41
N SER A 131 11.77 -9.57 -0.94
CA SER A 131 11.64 -10.87 -1.63
C SER A 131 10.18 -11.17 -2.02
N PHE A 132 9.21 -10.60 -1.30
CA PHE A 132 7.79 -10.72 -1.58
C PHE A 132 7.32 -10.01 -2.87
N LEU A 133 7.87 -8.83 -3.20
CA LEU A 133 7.56 -8.15 -4.47
C LEU A 133 8.40 -8.72 -5.63
N SER A 134 9.70 -9.00 -5.39
CA SER A 134 10.61 -9.50 -6.43
C SER A 134 10.31 -10.94 -6.87
N PHE A 135 9.90 -11.82 -5.96
CA PHE A 135 9.56 -13.22 -6.30
C PHE A 135 8.22 -13.37 -7.03
N ARG A 136 7.34 -12.36 -6.96
CA ARG A 136 5.97 -12.44 -7.53
C ARG A 136 5.63 -11.40 -8.60
N ALA A 137 6.46 -10.37 -8.85
CA ALA A 137 6.43 -9.61 -10.11
C ALA A 137 6.77 -10.47 -11.34
N LYS A 138 7.37 -11.65 -11.11
CA LYS A 138 7.59 -12.70 -12.12
C LYS A 138 6.40 -13.67 -12.27
N SER A 139 5.24 -13.39 -11.68
CA SER A 139 3.99 -13.96 -12.19
C SER A 139 3.84 -13.42 -13.59
N ARG A 140 4.07 -14.30 -14.57
CA ARG A 140 4.18 -14.03 -16.01
C ARG A 140 3.00 -13.30 -16.64
N ASN A 141 2.01 -12.81 -15.90
CA ASN A 141 0.71 -12.49 -16.44
C ASN A 141 -0.07 -11.43 -15.65
N LEU A 142 0.52 -10.45 -14.96
CA LEU A 142 -0.29 -9.35 -14.42
C LEU A 142 -1.02 -8.58 -15.54
N SER A 143 -0.31 -8.37 -16.66
CA SER A 143 -0.88 -7.84 -17.91
C SER A 143 -1.92 -8.77 -18.55
N ILE A 144 -1.79 -10.09 -18.42
CA ILE A 144 -2.78 -11.06 -18.91
C ILE A 144 -3.97 -11.19 -17.98
N LEU A 145 -3.78 -11.07 -16.66
CA LEU A 145 -4.82 -11.04 -15.66
C LEU A 145 -5.66 -9.80 -15.88
N PHE A 146 -5.04 -8.62 -15.95
CA PHE A 146 -5.75 -7.38 -16.24
C PHE A 146 -6.43 -7.41 -17.63
N ARG A 147 -5.81 -7.99 -18.67
CA ARG A 147 -6.51 -8.27 -19.94
C ARG A 147 -7.65 -9.28 -19.80
N LYS A 148 -7.53 -10.30 -18.95
CA LYS A 148 -8.60 -11.26 -18.67
C LYS A 148 -9.75 -10.62 -17.90
N LEU A 149 -9.45 -9.70 -16.98
CA LEU A 149 -10.45 -8.90 -16.26
C LEU A 149 -11.21 -7.99 -17.24
N GLU A 150 -10.48 -7.32 -18.14
CA GLU A 150 -11.06 -6.55 -19.24
C GLU A 150 -11.96 -7.41 -20.14
N MET A 151 -11.49 -8.61 -20.54
CA MET A 151 -12.25 -9.54 -21.39
C MET A 151 -13.46 -10.19 -20.68
N SER A 152 -13.40 -10.43 -19.37
CA SER A 152 -14.54 -10.98 -18.62
C SER A 152 -15.71 -10.00 -18.53
N ARG A 153 -15.46 -8.69 -18.60
CA ARG A 153 -16.50 -7.64 -18.61
C ARG A 153 -17.10 -7.35 -19.99
N LEU A 154 -16.48 -7.83 -21.07
CA LEU A 154 -16.95 -7.68 -22.45
C LEU A 154 -17.87 -8.81 -22.93
N ARG A 155 -18.19 -9.80 -22.08
CA ARG A 155 -19.19 -10.81 -22.40
C ARG A 155 -20.59 -10.25 -22.12
N PRO A 156 -21.44 -10.01 -23.14
CA PRO A 156 -22.85 -9.78 -22.90
C PRO A 156 -23.45 -11.06 -22.30
N THR A 157 -24.29 -10.89 -21.28
CA THR A 157 -25.14 -11.94 -20.71
C THR A 157 -26.04 -12.56 -21.76
#